data_AF-A0A2H5VFN2-F1
#
_entry.id   AF-A0A2H5VFN2-F1
#
_cell.length_a   1.000
_cell.length_b   1.000
_cell.length_c   1.000
_cell.angle_alpha   90.00
_cell.angle_beta   90.00
_cell.angle_gamma   90.00
#
_symmetry.space_group_name_H-M   'P 1'
#
loop_
_entity.id
_entity.type
_entity.pdbx_description
1 polymer ?
#
loop_
_entity_poly.entity_id
_entity_poly.type
_entity_poly.pdbx_seq_one_letter_code
_entity_poly.pdbx_strand_id
1 'polypeptide(L)'
;MSSLREKYPVSEDLEVLDAFDIYRSNNLIMAIVVVKSERGKDLRFYRWQKRKGVWKVDLARFSILRWDFNEIANKVKELKEKNQLI
;
A
#
# COMPACT_ATOMS: atom_id res chain seq x y z
N MET A 1 5.26 -21.65 0.64
CA MET A 1 4.87 -20.34 0.07
C MET A 1 4.51 -19.45 1.25
N SER A 2 5.07 -18.24 1.35
CA SER A 2 4.66 -17.30 2.41
C SER A 2 3.22 -16.88 2.19
N SER A 3 2.41 -16.83 3.23
CA SER A 3 1.04 -16.33 3.11
C SER A 3 1.02 -14.84 2.75
N LEU A 4 -0.03 -14.35 2.08
CA LEU A 4 -0.17 -12.90 1.81
C LEU A 4 -0.10 -12.07 3.10
N ARG A 5 -0.58 -12.63 4.21
CA ARG A 5 -0.51 -12.01 5.54
C ARG A 5 0.92 -11.83 6.05
N GLU A 6 1.82 -12.77 5.78
CA GLU A 6 3.25 -12.61 6.11
C GLU A 6 3.91 -11.54 5.25
N LYS A 7 3.54 -11.47 3.97
CA LYS A 7 4.10 -10.49 3.02
C LYS A 7 3.61 -9.05 3.29
N TYR A 8 2.36 -8.92 3.76
CA TYR A 8 1.68 -7.67 4.04
C TYR A 8 1.04 -7.72 5.45
N PRO A 9 1.82 -7.44 6.50
CA PRO A 9 1.36 -7.59 7.88
C PRO A 9 0.36 -6.48 8.23
N VAL A 10 -0.93 -6.77 8.10
CA VAL A 10 -2.04 -5.92 8.53
C VAL A 10 -2.51 -6.29 9.93
N SER A 11 -3.44 -5.49 10.47
CA SER A 11 -4.10 -5.78 11.75
C SER A 11 -4.91 -7.07 11.67
N GLU A 12 -5.09 -7.77 12.79
CA GLU A 12 -5.68 -9.13 12.81
C GLU A 12 -7.16 -9.17 12.45
N ASP A 13 -7.87 -8.05 12.59
CA ASP A 13 -9.25 -7.81 12.17
C ASP A 13 -9.42 -7.69 10.65
N LEU A 14 -8.32 -7.75 9.89
CA LEU A 14 -8.30 -7.64 8.44
C LEU A 14 -7.79 -8.93 7.79
N GLU A 15 -8.56 -9.44 6.84
CA GLU A 15 -8.12 -10.47 5.91
C GLU A 15 -7.48 -9.80 4.68
N VAL A 16 -6.28 -10.26 4.28
CA VAL A 16 -5.62 -9.80 3.05
C VAL A 16 -6.09 -10.69 1.89
N LEU A 17 -6.78 -10.09 0.93
CA LEU A 17 -7.34 -10.81 -0.23
C LEU A 17 -6.40 -10.79 -1.44
N ASP A 18 -5.76 -9.65 -1.69
CA ASP A 18 -4.84 -9.44 -2.80
C ASP A 18 -3.95 -8.22 -2.53
N ALA A 19 -2.79 -8.11 -3.19
CA ALA A 19 -1.89 -6.97 -3.04
C ALA A 19 -0.73 -6.97 -4.04
N PHE A 20 -0.22 -5.77 -4.33
CA PHE A 20 1.04 -5.59 -5.04
C PHE A 20 1.95 -4.56 -4.35
N ASP A 21 3.26 -4.73 -4.54
CA ASP A 21 4.28 -3.81 -4.05
C ASP A 21 4.40 -2.62 -5.01
N ILE A 22 4.32 -1.40 -4.50
CA ILE A 22 4.78 -0.19 -5.20
C ILE A 22 6.30 -0.08 -5.05
N TYR A 23 6.80 -0.40 -3.87
CA TYR A 23 8.23 -0.40 -3.55
C TYR A 23 8.50 -1.37 -2.39
N ARG A 24 9.58 -2.14 -2.48
CA ARG A 24 10.03 -3.04 -1.41
C ARG A 24 11.54 -3.03 -1.28
N SER A 25 12.02 -2.88 -0.05
CA SER A 25 13.42 -3.00 0.34
C SER A 25 13.55 -3.82 1.63
N ASN A 26 14.79 -3.97 2.13
CA ASN A 26 15.07 -4.70 3.37
C ASN A 26 14.43 -4.06 4.61
N ASN A 27 14.09 -2.76 4.57
CA ASN A 27 13.57 -2.01 5.72
C ASN A 27 12.30 -1.20 5.43
N LEU A 28 11.79 -1.18 4.19
CA LEU A 28 10.61 -0.43 3.80
C LEU A 28 9.73 -1.28 2.86
N ILE A 29 8.42 -1.24 3.10
CA ILE A 29 7.41 -1.77 2.18
C ILE A 29 6.42 -0.64 1.91
N MET A 30 6.09 -0.40 0.64
CA MET A 30 4.94 0.40 0.22
C MET A 30 4.10 -0.46 -0.72
N ALA A 31 2.83 -0.67 -0.41
CA ALA A 31 1.98 -1.57 -1.15
C ALA A 31 0.54 -1.06 -1.24
N ILE A 32 -0.15 -1.52 -2.26
CA ILE A 32 -1.61 -1.44 -2.36
C ILE A 32 -2.16 -2.82 -2.00
N VAL A 33 -3.09 -2.85 -1.05
CA VAL A 33 -3.62 -4.07 -0.44
C VAL A 33 -5.15 -4.04 -0.48
N VAL A 34 -5.74 -5.09 -1.03
CA VAL A 34 -7.17 -5.38 -0.90
C VAL A 34 -7.38 -6.11 0.43
N VAL A 35 -8.14 -5.50 1.32
CA VAL A 35 -8.46 -6.07 2.63
C VAL A 35 -9.96 -6.31 2.77
N LYS A 36 -10.35 -7.25 3.63
CA LYS A 36 -11.72 -7.46 4.07
C LYS A 36 -11.79 -7.34 5.58
N SER A 37 -12.71 -6.51 6.04
CA SER A 37 -13.11 -6.38 7.44
C SER A 37 -14.54 -6.90 7.62
N GLU A 38 -15.05 -6.91 8.86
CA GLU A 38 -16.46 -7.16 9.14
C GLU A 38 -17.41 -6.19 8.39
N ARG A 39 -16.94 -4.99 8.05
CA ARG A 39 -17.71 -3.96 7.34
C ARG A 39 -17.64 -4.09 5.81
N GLY A 40 -16.91 -5.07 5.29
CA GLY A 40 -16.74 -5.30 3.86
C GLY A 40 -15.30 -5.10 3.36
N LYS A 41 -15.16 -5.02 2.04
CA LYS A 41 -13.86 -4.90 1.34
C LYS A 41 -13.42 -3.45 1.20
N ASP A 42 -12.11 -3.24 1.21
CA ASP A 42 -11.48 -1.94 1.02
C ASP A 42 -10.18 -2.08 0.22
N LEU A 43 -9.79 -1.04 -0.50
CA LEU A 43 -8.51 -0.95 -1.19
C LEU A 43 -7.66 0.08 -0.45
N ARG A 44 -6.52 -0.33 0.09
CA ARG A 44 -5.71 0.51 0.99
C ARG A 44 -4.28 0.68 0.51
N PHE A 45 -3.77 1.88 0.66
CA PHE A 45 -2.34 2.13 0.62
C PHE A 45 -1.76 1.88 2.01
N TYR A 46 -0.68 1.10 2.05
CA TYR A 46 0.08 0.83 3.25
C TYR A 46 1.56 1.15 3.06
N ARG A 47 2.16 1.69 4.11
CA ARG A 47 3.60 1.76 4.30
C ARG A 47 4.00 1.07 5.60
N TRP A 48 5.02 0.22 5.53
CA TRP A 48 5.65 -0.40 6.70
C TRP A 48 7.13 -0.07 6.75
N GLN A 49 7.62 0.16 7.95
CA GLN A 49 9.04 0.31 8.23
C GLN A 49 9.50 -0.82 9.17
N LYS A 50 10.62 -1.45 8.84
CA LYS A 50 11.23 -2.46 9.71
C LYS A 50 12.01 -1.74 10.82
N ARG A 51 11.60 -1.94 12.08
CA ARG A 51 12.28 -1.39 13.26
C ARG A 51 12.68 -2.54 14.17
N LYS A 52 13.99 -2.64 14.45
CA LYS A 52 14.57 -3.73 15.29
C LYS A 52 14.11 -5.12 14.83
N GLY A 53 14.12 -5.37 13.52
CA GLY A 53 13.71 -6.65 12.95
C GLY A 53 12.21 -6.86 12.74
N VAL A 54 11.35 -5.98 13.28
CA VAL A 54 9.89 -6.12 13.23
C VAL A 54 9.27 -5.09 12.28
N TRP A 55 8.33 -5.52 11.43
CA TRP A 55 7.56 -4.60 10.60
C TRP A 55 6.57 -3.80 11.45
N LYS A 56 6.61 -2.47 11.33
CA LYS A 56 5.66 -1.56 11.94
C LYS A 56 4.93 -0.80 10.84
N VAL A 57 3.61 -0.77 10.91
CA VAL A 57 2.77 0.03 10.01
C VAL A 57 3.01 1.50 10.34
N ASP A 58 3.36 2.32 9.36
CA ASP A 58 3.44 3.78 9.51
C ASP A 58 2.02 4.40 9.53
N LEU A 59 1.91 5.72 9.74
CA LEU A 59 0.61 6.42 9.67
C LEU A 59 -0.01 6.45 8.25
N ALA A 60 0.68 5.93 7.24
CA ALA A 60 0.16 5.76 5.90
C ALA A 60 -0.52 4.38 5.75
N ARG A 61 -1.73 4.26 6.32
CA ARG A 61 -2.59 3.07 6.29
C ARG A 61 -4.05 3.44 6.05
N PHE A 62 -4.38 3.94 4.87
CA PHE A 62 -5.68 4.56 4.57
C PHE A 62 -6.31 4.00 3.31
N SER A 63 -7.64 4.11 3.22
CA SER A 63 -8.41 3.75 2.03
C SER A 63 -8.06 4.66 0.86
N ILE A 64 -7.84 4.04 -0.28
CA ILE A 64 -7.66 4.66 -1.60
C ILE A 64 -8.78 4.21 -2.55
N LEU A 65 -9.83 3.55 -2.03
CA LEU A 65 -10.90 2.96 -2.83
C LEU A 65 -11.63 3.99 -3.69
N ARG A 66 -11.72 5.24 -3.24
CA ARG A 66 -12.41 6.34 -3.93
C ARG A 66 -11.50 7.18 -4.82
N TRP A 67 -10.21 6.84 -4.92
CA TRP A 67 -9.28 7.60 -5.73
C TRP A 67 -9.47 7.26 -7.21
N ASP A 68 -9.52 8.29 -8.06
CA ASP A 68 -9.46 8.10 -9.50
C ASP A 68 -7.99 7.91 -9.93
N PHE A 69 -7.57 6.65 -10.05
CA PHE A 69 -6.20 6.33 -10.43
C PHE A 69 -5.85 6.72 -11.87
N ASN A 70 -6.82 6.87 -12.77
CA ASN A 70 -6.58 7.37 -14.11
C ASN A 70 -6.25 8.86 -14.07
N GLU A 71 -7.05 9.64 -13.33
CA GLU A 71 -6.79 11.07 -13.14
C GLU A 71 -5.47 11.30 -12.39
N ILE A 72 -5.19 10.52 -11.33
CA ILE A 72 -3.93 10.60 -10.59
C ILE A 72 -2.74 10.31 -11.51
N ALA A 73 -2.79 9.26 -12.33
CA ALA A 73 -1.71 8.93 -13.25
C ALA A 73 -1.44 10.09 -14.23
N ASN A 74 -2.50 10.70 -14.78
CA ASN A 74 -2.39 11.86 -15.66
C ASN A 74 -1.74 13.06 -14.95
N LYS A 75 -2.21 13.43 -13.76
CA LYS A 75 -1.63 14.55 -12.99
C LYS A 75 -0.18 14.28 -12.59
N VAL A 76 0.17 13.04 -12.25
CA VAL A 76 1.56 12.65 -11.94
C VAL A 76 2.44 12.82 -13.18
N LYS A 77 1.97 12.42 -14.36
CA LYS A 77 2.70 12.61 -15.62
C LYS A 77 2.95 14.10 -15.87
N GLU A 78 1.92 14.94 -15.77
CA GLU A 78 2.06 16.39 -15.92
C GLU A 78 3.06 17.01 -14.93
N LEU A 79 2.99 16.60 -13.65
CA LEU A 79 3.92 17.10 -12.63
C LEU A 79 5.36 16.75 -12.97
N LYS A 80 5.61 15.55 -13.47
CA LYS A 80 6.95 15.13 -13.85
C LYS A 80 7.47 15.91 -15.05
N GLU A 81 6.67 16.08 -16.10
CA GLU A 81 7.04 16.85 -17.29
C GLU A 81 7.33 18.32 -16.94
N LYS A 82 6.43 18.97 -16.18
CA LYS A 82 6.59 20.38 -15.75
C LYS A 82 7.87 20.61 -14.94
N ASN A 83 8.35 19.60 -14.23
CA ASN A 83 9.53 19.68 -13.37
C ASN A 83 10.76 18.93 -13.93
N GLN A 84 10.74 18.51 -15.20
CA GLN A 84 11.86 17.83 -15.88
C GLN A 84 12.37 16.60 -15.11
N LEU A 85 11.45 15.84 -14.49
CA LEU A 85 11.77 14.61 -13.75
C LEU A 85 11.80 13.36 -14.64
N ILE A 86 11.40 13.50 -15.90
CA ILE A 86 11.49 12.55 -17.04
C ILE A 86 11.55 13.35 -18.33
#